data_AF-A0A923X8E2-F1
#
_entry.id   AF-A0A923X8E2-F1
#
_cell.length_a   1.000
_cell.length_b   1.000
_cell.length_c   1.000
_cell.angle_alpha   90.00
_cell.angle_beta   90.00
_cell.angle_gamma   90.00
#
_symmetry.space_group_name_H-M   'P 1'
#
loop_
_entity.id
_entity.type
_entity.pdbx_description
1 polymer ?
#
loop_
_entity_poly.entity_id
_entity_poly.type
_entity_poly.pdbx_seq_one_letter_code
_entity_poly.pdbx_strand_id
1 'polypeptide(L)'
;MESTSLHTRVLIYSDDIEVRDTIRTALGAAIAADMPKNEIHEFATADALHAYIDEKGPHGQARADLIILDAEAVPEGGMGIARQFKDEIFNCPPILLVVARADDAWLARWSRADATLIHPIDPFTFAASAEALLRAHSAAIAGASL
;
A
#
# COMPACT_ATOMS: atom_id res chain seq x y z
N MET A 1 5.18 30.41 -2.44
CA MET A 1 5.25 29.41 -3.51
C MET A 1 5.60 28.10 -2.83
N GLU A 2 4.57 27.37 -2.40
CA GLU A 2 4.75 26.04 -1.81
C GLU A 2 5.08 25.13 -2.98
N SER A 3 6.33 24.74 -3.11
CA SER A 3 6.72 23.69 -4.04
C SER A 3 5.98 22.43 -3.58
N THR A 4 4.91 22.05 -4.26
CA THR A 4 4.30 20.73 -4.07
C THR A 4 5.40 19.72 -4.33
N SER A 5 6.04 19.21 -3.29
CA SER A 5 6.94 18.08 -3.44
C SER A 5 6.06 16.93 -3.90
N LEU A 6 6.20 16.55 -5.16
CA LEU A 6 5.64 15.31 -5.65
C LEU A 6 6.39 14.23 -4.87
N HIS A 7 5.76 13.67 -3.86
CA HIS A 7 6.22 12.48 -3.17
C HIS A 7 5.26 11.35 -3.52
N THR A 8 5.76 10.12 -3.50
CA THR A 8 4.90 8.94 -3.51
C THR A 8 4.51 8.63 -2.07
N ARG A 9 3.25 8.85 -1.72
CA ARG A 9 2.72 8.58 -0.37
C ARG A 9 2.42 7.10 -0.22
N VAL A 10 3.20 6.44 0.62
CA VAL A 10 3.07 5.02 0.90
C VAL A 10 2.59 4.82 2.33
N LEU A 11 1.46 4.14 2.50
CA LEU A 11 0.99 3.74 3.82
C LEU A 11 1.47 2.33 4.12
N ILE A 12 2.01 2.11 5.32
CA ILE A 12 2.44 0.79 5.80
C ILE A 12 1.65 0.47 7.07
N TYR A 13 1.00 -0.71 7.10
CA TYR A 13 0.32 -1.21 8.29
C TYR A 13 0.85 -2.58 8.71
N SER A 14 1.26 -2.65 9.99
CA SER A 14 1.52 -3.88 10.75
C SER A 14 1.59 -3.48 12.22
N ASP A 15 1.11 -4.29 13.15
CA ASP A 15 1.33 -4.07 14.58
C ASP A 15 2.79 -4.34 14.99
N ASP A 16 3.53 -5.13 14.20
CA ASP A 16 4.94 -5.45 14.41
C ASP A 16 5.86 -4.37 13.81
N ILE A 17 6.72 -3.79 14.64
CA ILE A 17 7.71 -2.80 14.21
C ILE A 17 8.78 -3.39 13.29
N GLU A 18 9.16 -4.66 13.47
CA GLU A 18 10.18 -5.31 12.65
C GLU A 18 9.70 -5.52 11.21
N VAL A 19 8.41 -5.83 11.04
CA VAL A 19 7.76 -5.92 9.72
C VAL A 19 7.76 -4.56 9.04
N ARG A 20 7.34 -3.49 9.75
CA ARG A 20 7.34 -2.14 9.17
C ARG A 20 8.75 -1.67 8.80
N ASP A 21 9.74 -1.94 9.65
CA ASP A 21 11.14 -1.62 9.38
C ASP A 21 11.68 -2.37 8.16
N THR A 22 11.33 -3.64 8.02
CA THR A 22 11.70 -4.46 6.85
C THR A 22 11.10 -3.89 5.57
N ILE A 23 9.81 -3.56 5.57
CA ILE A 23 9.11 -2.97 4.42
C ILE A 23 9.70 -1.60 4.06
N ARG A 24 9.88 -0.73 5.05
CA ARG A 24 10.46 0.61 4.88
C ARG A 24 11.87 0.54 4.28
N THR A 25 12.69 -0.40 4.75
CA THR A 25 14.04 -0.63 4.24
C THR A 25 14.00 -1.16 2.80
N ALA A 26 13.09 -2.08 2.50
CA ALA A 26 12.92 -2.65 1.16
C ALA A 26 12.47 -1.60 0.12
N LEU A 27 11.60 -0.67 0.51
CA LEU A 27 11.16 0.45 -0.34
C LEU A 27 12.26 1.46 -0.63
N GLY A 28 13.18 1.67 0.31
CA GLY A 28 14.21 2.69 0.23
C GLY A 28 13.66 4.11 0.10
N ALA A 29 14.49 5.03 -0.39
CA ALA A 29 14.15 6.45 -0.51
C ALA A 29 13.19 6.77 -1.67
N ALA A 30 13.12 5.90 -2.68
CA ALA A 30 12.22 5.98 -3.82
C ALA A 30 12.01 4.56 -4.36
N ILE A 31 10.79 4.23 -4.80
CA ILE A 31 10.44 2.90 -5.35
C ILE A 31 11.24 2.58 -6.62
N ALA A 32 11.45 3.57 -7.49
CA ALA A 32 12.27 3.46 -8.69
C ALA A 32 13.06 4.75 -8.92
N ALA A 33 14.14 4.67 -9.71
CA ALA A 33 15.06 5.79 -9.91
C ALA A 33 14.43 7.00 -10.62
N ASP A 34 13.39 6.79 -11.44
CA ASP A 34 12.64 7.82 -12.15
C ASP A 34 11.39 8.29 -11.39
N MET A 35 11.13 7.74 -10.20
CA MET A 35 9.96 8.07 -9.39
C MET A 35 10.28 9.10 -8.32
N PRO A 36 9.27 9.83 -7.83
CA PRO A 36 9.47 10.76 -6.73
C PRO A 36 9.86 10.04 -5.43
N LYS A 37 10.41 10.79 -4.47
CA LYS A 37 10.79 10.21 -3.18
C LYS A 37 9.57 9.69 -2.43
N ASN A 38 9.77 8.60 -1.69
CA ASN A 38 8.75 8.02 -0.85
C ASN A 38 8.49 8.91 0.36
N GLU A 39 7.22 9.21 0.62
CA GLU A 39 6.71 9.77 1.87
C GLU A 39 5.95 8.64 2.58
N ILE A 40 6.62 8.01 3.56
CA ILE A 40 6.11 6.81 4.22
C ILE A 40 5.36 7.21 5.50
N HIS A 41 4.11 6.75 5.61
CA HIS A 41 3.30 6.85 6.83
C HIS A 41 3.07 5.45 7.40
N GLU A 42 3.53 5.24 8.63
CA GLU A 42 3.47 3.95 9.31
C GLU A 42 2.34 3.90 10.34
N PHE A 43 1.57 2.83 10.33
CA PHE A 43 0.45 2.60 11.23
C PHE A 43 0.66 1.30 11.99
N ALA A 44 0.67 1.40 13.32
CA ALA A 44 0.73 0.24 14.21
C ALA A 44 -0.67 -0.29 14.57
N THR A 45 -1.75 0.43 14.22
CA THR A 45 -3.13 0.04 14.51
C THR A 45 -4.02 0.28 13.29
N ALA A 46 -5.00 -0.62 13.09
CA ALA A 46 -5.98 -0.48 12.03
C ALA A 46 -6.78 0.82 12.19
N ASP A 47 -7.23 1.14 13.41
CA ASP A 47 -7.98 2.37 13.71
C ASP A 47 -7.26 3.64 13.21
N ALA A 48 -5.93 3.72 13.39
CA ALA A 48 -5.15 4.87 12.94
C ALA A 48 -5.04 4.92 11.41
N LEU A 49 -4.91 3.77 10.75
CA LEU A 49 -4.91 3.66 9.29
C LEU A 49 -6.27 4.09 8.71
N HIS A 50 -7.37 3.59 9.28
CA HIS A 50 -8.73 3.95 8.88
C HIS A 50 -8.97 5.45 9.03
N ALA A 51 -8.63 6.02 10.19
CA ALA A 51 -8.77 7.45 10.44
C ALA A 51 -8.00 8.29 9.40
N TYR A 52 -6.78 7.88 9.04
CA TYR A 52 -5.98 8.59 8.03
C TYR A 52 -6.57 8.49 6.63
N ILE A 53 -7.09 7.32 6.23
CA ILE A 53 -7.69 7.12 4.90
C ILE A 53 -9.04 7.84 4.75
N ASP A 54 -9.80 7.93 5.84
CA ASP A 54 -11.07 8.65 5.88
C ASP A 54 -10.88 10.16 5.69
N GLU A 55 -9.72 10.70 6.06
CA GLU A 55 -9.32 12.05 5.71
C GLU A 55 -9.19 12.19 4.18
N LYS A 56 -10.21 12.77 3.55
CA LYS A 56 -10.20 12.99 2.11
C LYS A 56 -9.06 13.96 1.71
N GLY A 57 -8.35 13.58 0.66
CA GLY A 57 -7.40 14.43 -0.04
C GLY A 57 -8.11 15.44 -0.95
N PRO A 58 -7.34 16.25 -1.69
CA PRO A 58 -7.88 17.11 -2.73
C PRO A 58 -8.78 16.31 -3.68
N HIS A 59 -9.91 16.89 -4.09
CA HIS A 59 -10.89 16.24 -4.98
C HIS A 59 -11.54 14.95 -4.43
N GLY A 60 -11.51 14.72 -3.11
CA GLY A 60 -12.21 13.59 -2.50
C GLY A 60 -11.48 12.25 -2.61
N GLN A 61 -10.22 12.26 -3.09
CA GLN A 61 -9.42 11.04 -3.27
C GLN A 61 -8.77 10.59 -1.97
N ALA A 62 -8.41 9.31 -1.88
CA ALA A 62 -7.62 8.79 -0.77
C ALA A 62 -6.23 9.48 -0.75
N ARG A 63 -5.70 9.74 0.44
CA ARG A 63 -4.39 10.39 0.63
C ARG A 63 -3.21 9.43 0.48
N ALA A 64 -3.33 8.43 -0.37
CA ALA A 64 -2.32 7.40 -0.56
C ALA A 64 -2.15 7.08 -2.04
N ASP A 65 -0.90 6.87 -2.46
CA ASP A 65 -0.56 6.37 -3.78
C ASP A 65 -0.39 4.85 -3.77
N LEU A 66 0.06 4.29 -2.64
CA LEU A 66 0.22 2.86 -2.41
C LEU A 66 -0.09 2.52 -0.95
N ILE A 67 -0.78 1.41 -0.72
CA ILE A 67 -1.07 0.88 0.62
C ILE A 67 -0.39 -0.49 0.74
N ILE A 68 0.35 -0.70 1.81
CA ILE A 68 1.06 -1.94 2.11
C ILE A 68 0.54 -2.48 3.43
N LEU A 69 0.01 -3.69 3.41
CA LEU A 69 -0.66 -4.30 4.55
C LEU A 69 0.04 -5.61 4.91
N ASP A 70 0.32 -5.80 6.19
CA ASP A 70 0.67 -7.09 6.76
C ASP A 70 -0.60 -7.92 6.99
N ALA A 71 -0.67 -9.08 6.33
CA ALA A 71 -1.83 -9.96 6.43
C ALA A 71 -2.05 -10.54 7.83
N GLU A 72 -0.97 -10.76 8.58
CA GLU A 72 -0.99 -11.42 9.90
C GLU A 72 -1.15 -10.42 11.05
N ALA A 73 -1.29 -9.14 10.74
CA ALA A 73 -1.41 -8.09 11.74
C ALA A 73 -2.61 -8.34 12.69
N VAL A 74 -2.45 -7.92 13.94
CA VAL A 74 -3.48 -8.05 14.98
C VAL A 74 -3.80 -6.69 15.63
N PRO A 75 -5.04 -6.47 16.12
CA PRO A 75 -6.18 -7.40 16.17
C PRO A 75 -6.89 -7.60 14.81
N GLU A 76 -6.60 -6.76 13.82
CA GLU A 76 -7.20 -6.83 12.50
C GLU A 76 -6.14 -7.06 11.42
N GLY A 77 -6.25 -8.20 10.73
CA GLY A 77 -5.32 -8.58 9.67
C GLY A 77 -5.51 -7.79 8.40
N GLY A 78 -4.41 -7.52 7.70
CA GLY A 78 -4.39 -6.72 6.47
C GLY A 78 -5.28 -7.25 5.34
N MET A 79 -5.64 -8.54 5.35
CA MET A 79 -6.56 -9.11 4.37
C MET A 79 -7.99 -8.57 4.51
N GLY A 80 -8.48 -8.38 5.74
CA GLY A 80 -9.80 -7.82 6.01
C GLY A 80 -9.86 -6.35 5.61
N ILE A 81 -8.84 -5.59 6.02
CA ILE A 81 -8.67 -4.18 5.67
C ILE A 81 -8.61 -3.99 4.15
N ALA A 82 -7.82 -4.80 3.44
CA ALA A 82 -7.74 -4.75 1.99
C ALA A 82 -9.10 -4.94 1.33
N ARG A 83 -9.86 -5.95 1.78
CA ARG A 83 -11.20 -6.26 1.28
C ARG A 83 -12.13 -5.06 1.46
N GLN A 84 -12.13 -4.48 2.66
CA GLN A 84 -12.97 -3.34 3.01
C GLN A 84 -12.61 -2.11 2.17
N PHE A 85 -11.32 -1.76 2.09
CA PHE A 85 -10.86 -0.63 1.29
C PHE A 85 -11.24 -0.76 -0.18
N LYS A 86 -11.11 -1.96 -0.76
CA LYS A 86 -11.51 -2.22 -2.15
C LYS A 86 -13.01 -2.13 -2.40
N ASP A 87 -13.84 -2.20 -1.37
CA ASP A 87 -15.30 -2.03 -1.48
C ASP A 87 -15.75 -0.60 -1.20
N GLU A 88 -15.08 0.10 -0.27
CA GLU A 88 -15.55 1.38 0.25
C GLU A 88 -14.85 2.58 -0.40
N ILE A 89 -13.62 2.42 -0.89
CA ILE A 89 -12.83 3.51 -1.46
C ILE A 89 -13.00 3.55 -2.98
N PHE A 90 -13.64 4.60 -3.47
CA PHE A 90 -13.71 4.89 -4.91
C PHE A 90 -12.30 5.15 -5.47
N ASN A 91 -11.96 4.51 -6.60
CA ASN A 91 -10.60 4.49 -7.14
C ASN A 91 -9.56 4.14 -6.05
N CYS A 92 -9.86 3.13 -5.23
CA CYS A 92 -8.98 2.66 -4.17
C CYS A 92 -7.53 2.56 -4.66
N PRO A 93 -6.56 3.17 -3.94
CA PRO A 93 -5.15 3.00 -4.24
C PRO A 93 -4.77 1.52 -4.35
N PRO A 94 -3.71 1.19 -5.11
CA PRO A 94 -3.21 -0.17 -5.15
C PRO A 94 -2.82 -0.63 -3.74
N ILE A 95 -3.13 -1.89 -3.44
CA ILE A 95 -2.85 -2.56 -2.18
C ILE A 95 -1.88 -3.71 -2.45
N LEU A 96 -0.72 -3.66 -1.79
CA LEU A 96 0.26 -4.73 -1.73
C LEU A 96 0.11 -5.43 -0.38
N LEU A 97 -0.22 -6.72 -0.40
CA LEU A 97 -0.34 -7.52 0.81
C LEU A 97 0.95 -8.31 1.05
N VAL A 98 1.49 -8.25 2.26
CA VAL A 98 2.60 -9.10 2.70
C VAL A 98 2.03 -10.25 3.52
N VAL A 99 2.35 -11.49 3.14
CA VAL A 99 1.84 -12.70 3.79
C VAL A 99 2.98 -13.55 4.36
N ALA A 100 2.72 -14.25 5.45
CA ALA A 100 3.71 -15.14 6.06
C ALA A 100 3.83 -16.48 5.30
N ARG A 101 2.77 -16.93 4.60
CA ARG A 101 2.76 -18.25 3.94
C ARG A 101 2.18 -18.20 2.54
N ALA A 102 2.73 -19.03 1.66
CA ALA A 102 2.27 -19.19 0.28
C ALA A 102 0.85 -19.78 0.19
N ASP A 103 0.46 -20.60 1.17
CA ASP A 103 -0.84 -21.30 1.19
C ASP A 103 -2.02 -20.33 1.37
N ASP A 104 -1.76 -19.08 1.77
CA ASP A 104 -2.79 -18.04 1.92
C ASP A 104 -3.13 -17.36 0.59
N ALA A 105 -2.62 -17.88 -0.55
CA ALA A 105 -2.93 -17.36 -1.89
C ALA A 105 -4.45 -17.30 -2.16
N TRP A 106 -5.25 -18.21 -1.61
CA TRP A 106 -6.71 -18.15 -1.75
C TRP A 106 -7.35 -17.05 -0.89
N LEU A 107 -6.80 -16.77 0.29
CA LEU A 107 -7.22 -15.66 1.15
C LEU A 107 -6.80 -14.31 0.57
N ALA A 108 -5.60 -14.23 -0.03
CA ALA A 108 -5.14 -13.05 -0.76
C ALA A 108 -6.03 -12.73 -1.97
N ARG A 109 -6.60 -13.76 -2.63
CA ARG A 109 -7.60 -13.55 -3.69
C ARG A 109 -8.94 -13.05 -3.14
N TRP A 110 -9.35 -13.53 -1.96
CA TRP A 110 -10.55 -13.02 -1.29
C TRP A 110 -10.39 -11.55 -0.91
N SER A 111 -9.19 -11.14 -0.45
CA SER A 111 -8.92 -9.76 -0.02
C SER A 111 -8.93 -8.73 -1.15
N ARG A 112 -8.89 -9.17 -2.42
CA ARG A 112 -8.79 -8.31 -3.62
C ARG A 112 -7.55 -7.40 -3.61
N ALA A 113 -6.49 -7.78 -2.90
CA ALA A 113 -5.19 -7.13 -3.03
C ALA A 113 -4.69 -7.20 -4.48
N ASP A 114 -4.01 -6.15 -4.95
CA ASP A 114 -3.53 -6.07 -6.33
C ASP A 114 -2.23 -6.84 -6.53
N ALA A 115 -1.43 -6.99 -5.46
CA ALA A 115 -0.29 -7.88 -5.42
C ALA A 115 -0.14 -8.52 -4.04
N THR A 116 0.56 -9.65 -3.99
CA THR A 116 0.89 -10.34 -2.75
C THR A 116 2.35 -10.77 -2.78
N LEU A 117 3.08 -10.49 -1.70
CA LEU A 117 4.46 -10.91 -1.51
C LEU A 117 4.58 -11.75 -0.24
N ILE A 118 5.43 -12.76 -0.28
CA ILE A 118 5.60 -13.71 0.82
C ILE A 118 6.89 -13.36 1.58
N HIS A 119 6.86 -13.47 2.91
CA HIS A 119 8.08 -13.38 3.71
C HIS A 119 9.06 -14.55 3.44
N PRO A 120 10.38 -14.30 3.48
CA PRO A 120 11.04 -13.03 3.75
C PRO A 120 10.95 -12.06 2.55
N ILE A 121 10.84 -10.76 2.84
CA ILE A 121 10.74 -9.72 1.81
C ILE A 121 12.09 -9.60 1.06
N ASP A 122 12.09 -9.91 -0.23
CA ASP A 122 13.18 -9.57 -1.14
C ASP A 122 13.04 -8.11 -1.62
N PRO A 123 13.98 -7.20 -1.31
CA PRO A 123 13.85 -5.78 -1.64
C PRO A 123 13.66 -5.49 -3.13
N PHE A 124 14.30 -6.26 -4.01
CA PHE A 124 14.21 -6.05 -5.45
C PHE A 124 12.83 -6.42 -5.98
N THR A 125 12.31 -7.59 -5.58
CA THR A 125 10.96 -8.05 -5.94
C THR A 125 9.89 -7.12 -5.35
N PHE A 126 10.14 -6.59 -4.14
CA PHE A 126 9.25 -5.65 -3.48
C PHE A 126 9.12 -4.33 -4.25
N ALA A 127 10.24 -3.69 -4.55
CA ALA A 127 10.28 -2.45 -5.31
C ALA A 127 9.67 -2.62 -6.71
N ALA A 128 10.03 -3.71 -7.42
CA ALA A 128 9.48 -3.99 -8.74
C ALA A 128 7.95 -4.18 -8.72
N SER A 129 7.44 -4.87 -7.69
CA SER A 129 6.00 -5.08 -7.53
C SER A 129 5.28 -3.77 -7.20
N ALA A 130 5.82 -2.96 -6.28
CA ALA A 130 5.29 -1.64 -5.94
C ALA A 130 5.29 -0.69 -7.14
N GLU A 131 6.38 -0.69 -7.93
CA GLU A 131 6.50 0.10 -9.16
C GLU A 131 5.41 -0.30 -10.18
N ALA A 132 5.27 -1.60 -10.45
CA ALA A 132 4.30 -2.10 -11.41
C ALA A 132 2.86 -1.70 -11.02
N LEU A 133 2.52 -1.79 -9.72
CA LEU A 133 1.23 -1.37 -9.21
C LEU A 133 0.95 0.12 -9.43
N LEU A 134 1.91 0.99 -9.07
CA LEU A 134 1.75 2.43 -9.21
C LEU A 134 1.59 2.85 -10.68
N ARG A 135 2.37 2.26 -11.59
CA ARG A 135 2.26 2.53 -13.02
C ARG A 135 0.92 2.05 -13.59
N ALA A 136 0.48 0.85 -13.22
CA ALA A 136 -0.80 0.30 -13.66
C ALA A 136 -1.99 1.13 -13.18
N HIS A 137 -1.98 1.55 -11.90
CA HIS A 137 -3.03 2.38 -11.34
C HIS A 137 -3.09 3.77 -12.00
N SER A 138 -1.93 4.40 -12.22
CA SER A 138 -1.85 5.68 -12.93
C SER A 138 -2.43 5.60 -14.35
N ALA A 139 -2.12 4.53 -15.08
CA ALA A 139 -2.68 4.30 -16.41
C ALA A 139 -4.20 4.09 -16.38
N ALA A 140 -4.72 3.36 -15.39
CA ALA A 140 -6.15 3.12 -15.23
C ALA A 140 -6.94 4.41 -14.92
N ILE A 141 -6.43 5.27 -14.04
CA ILE A 141 -7.05 6.57 -13.73
C ILE A 141 -7.05 7.49 -14.96
N ALA A 142 -5.93 7.53 -15.69
CA ALA A 142 -5.83 8.34 -16.91
C ALA A 142 -6.84 7.88 -17.97
N GLY A 143 -7.02 6.57 -18.13
CA GLY A 143 -8.00 5.99 -19.06
C GLY A 143 -9.45 6.20 -18.64
N ALA A 144 -9.74 6.26 -17.33
CA ALA A 144 -11.08 6.52 -16.80
C ALA A 144 -11.51 8.00 -16.88
N SER A 145 -10.58 8.90 -17.18
CA SER A 145 -10.81 10.35 -17.30
C SER A 145 -11.03 10.82 -18.74
N LEU A 146 -11.04 9.89 -19.72
CA LEU A 146 -11.33 10.12 -21.14
C LEU A 146 -12.75 9.65 -21.48
#